data_AF-A0A1H9CQJ5-F1
#
_entry.id   AF-A0A1H9CQJ5-F1
#
_cell.length_a   1.000
_cell.length_b   1.000
_cell.length_c   1.000
_cell.angle_alpha   90.00
_cell.angle_beta   90.00
_cell.angle_gamma   90.00
#
_symmetry.space_group_name_H-M   'P 1'
#
loop_
_entity.id
_entity.type
_entity.pdbx_description
1 polymer ?
#
loop_
_entity_poly.entity_id
_entity_poly.type
_entity_poly.pdbx_seq_one_letter_code
_entity_poly.pdbx_strand_id
1 'polypeptide(L)'
;MHRPSPTPATARFPRNPSDAPLPRLYRPEEIAEALGCSAWWVKDRARRNLIPHTRVGRAYRFTAGHLAEIIRLHEETPARPAQPAGNVAAPSSPAASRDGSLRPRRHPTTPVNRLRARPPRRAQYDATA
;
A
#
# COMPACT_ATOMS: atom_id res chain seq x y z
N MET A 1 -23.51 42.77 -33.53
CA MET A 1 -23.08 41.47 -32.97
C MET A 1 -22.01 41.72 -31.91
N HIS A 2 -22.39 41.81 -30.63
CA HIS A 2 -21.42 41.90 -29.54
C HIS A 2 -21.43 40.60 -28.75
N ARG A 3 -20.32 39.87 -28.80
CA ARG A 3 -20.04 38.76 -27.87
C ARG A 3 -19.54 39.35 -26.55
N PRO A 4 -20.09 38.97 -25.39
CA PRO A 4 -19.43 39.27 -24.13
C PRO A 4 -18.20 38.36 -23.97
N SER A 5 -17.08 38.97 -23.62
CA SER A 5 -15.82 38.29 -23.28
C SER A 5 -15.98 37.51 -21.96
N PRO A 6 -15.39 36.31 -21.81
CA PRO A 6 -15.39 35.60 -20.54
C PRO A 6 -14.41 36.29 -19.57
N THR A 7 -14.91 36.75 -18.44
CA THR A 7 -14.08 37.14 -17.29
C THR A 7 -13.30 35.92 -16.78
N PRO A 8 -11.97 36.01 -16.58
CA PRO A 8 -11.24 34.94 -15.91
C PRO A 8 -11.62 34.94 -14.43
N ALA A 9 -12.27 33.87 -13.97
CA ALA A 9 -12.50 33.62 -12.56
C ALA A 9 -11.13 33.47 -11.87
N THR A 10 -10.70 34.50 -11.16
CA THR A 10 -9.49 34.48 -10.35
C THR A 10 -9.64 33.45 -9.24
N ALA A 11 -8.97 32.31 -9.39
CA ALA A 11 -8.80 31.34 -8.32
C ALA A 11 -8.09 32.02 -7.14
N ARG A 12 -8.80 32.19 -6.04
CA ARG A 12 -8.30 32.83 -4.83
C ARG A 12 -7.42 31.81 -4.09
N PHE A 13 -6.12 31.87 -4.32
CA PHE A 13 -5.17 31.11 -3.51
C PHE A 13 -5.06 31.76 -2.12
N PRO A 14 -5.11 30.98 -1.03
CA PRO A 14 -4.93 31.53 0.31
C PRO A 14 -3.54 32.18 0.40
N ARG A 15 -3.52 33.50 0.65
CA ARG A 15 -2.29 34.32 0.68
C ARG A 15 -1.43 34.11 1.93
N ASN A 16 -1.89 33.30 2.88
CA ASN A 16 -1.17 33.07 4.12
C ASN A 16 -1.37 31.61 4.60
N PRO A 17 -0.30 30.81 4.79
CA PRO A 17 -0.41 29.42 5.26
C PRO A 17 -1.00 29.31 6.67
N SER A 18 -0.95 30.38 7.48
CA SER A 18 -1.60 30.44 8.79
C SER A 18 -3.11 30.68 8.73
N ASP A 19 -3.63 31.15 7.59
CA ASP A 19 -5.07 31.32 7.32
C ASP A 19 -5.65 30.06 6.65
N ALA A 20 -4.87 28.98 6.61
CA ALA A 20 -5.34 27.69 6.14
C ALA A 20 -6.42 27.20 7.11
N PRO A 21 -7.60 26.80 6.59
CA PRO A 21 -8.65 26.25 7.43
C PRO A 21 -8.11 25.05 8.21
N LEU A 22 -8.56 24.90 9.45
CA LEU A 22 -8.14 23.81 10.34
C LEU A 22 -8.25 22.47 9.60
N PRO A 23 -7.22 21.61 9.67
CA PRO A 23 -7.19 20.38 8.90
C PRO A 23 -8.33 19.45 9.32
N ARG A 24 -9.16 19.05 8.35
CA ARG A 24 -10.27 18.13 8.60
C ARG A 24 -9.74 16.76 9.02
N LEU A 25 -10.29 16.25 10.12
CA LEU A 25 -10.01 14.91 10.62
C LEU A 25 -11.11 13.94 10.17
N TYR A 26 -10.70 12.92 9.43
CA TYR A 26 -11.56 11.85 8.93
C TYR A 26 -11.64 10.69 9.93
N ARG A 27 -12.81 10.07 9.98
CA ARG A 27 -13.05 8.82 10.71
C ARG A 27 -12.45 7.63 9.94
N PRO A 28 -12.19 6.50 10.60
CA PRO A 28 -11.77 5.28 9.91
C PRO A 28 -12.76 4.83 8.83
N GLU A 29 -14.05 5.08 9.04
CA GLU A 29 -15.11 4.73 8.08
C GLU A 29 -15.01 5.55 6.78
N GLU A 30 -14.74 6.86 6.88
CA GLU A 30 -14.56 7.74 5.70
C GLU A 30 -13.31 7.34 4.90
N ILE A 31 -12.23 6.96 5.59
CA ILE A 31 -11.01 6.47 4.91
C ILE A 31 -11.25 5.13 4.21
N ALA A 32 -12.01 4.24 4.86
CA ALA A 32 -12.36 2.96 4.27
C ALA A 32 -13.18 3.13 2.98
N GLU A 33 -14.15 4.05 3.00
CA GLU A 33 -14.93 4.42 1.82
C GLU A 33 -14.06 4.99 0.70
N ALA A 34 -13.15 5.93 1.04
CA ALA A 34 -12.23 6.51 0.06
C ALA A 34 -11.27 5.48 -0.58
N LEU A 35 -10.87 4.45 0.17
CA LEU A 35 -9.98 3.39 -0.31
C LEU A 35 -10.73 2.17 -0.90
N GLY A 36 -12.06 2.12 -0.83
CA GLY A 36 -12.83 0.93 -1.19
C GLY A 36 -12.56 -0.29 -0.29
N CYS A 37 -12.12 -0.07 0.94
CA CYS A 37 -11.73 -1.11 1.90
C CYS A 37 -12.74 -1.21 3.06
N SER A 38 -12.57 -2.20 3.94
CA SER A 38 -13.39 -2.29 5.16
C SER A 38 -12.85 -1.39 6.27
N ALA A 39 -13.75 -0.80 7.06
CA ALA A 39 -13.39 0.00 8.23
C ALA A 39 -12.58 -0.81 9.27
N TRP A 40 -12.79 -2.12 9.34
CA TRP A 40 -12.00 -3.01 10.18
C TRP A 40 -10.54 -3.07 9.74
N TRP A 41 -10.27 -3.18 8.43
CA TRP A 41 -8.90 -3.17 7.91
C TRP A 41 -8.16 -1.89 8.30
N VAL A 42 -8.80 -0.72 8.12
CA VAL A 42 -8.21 0.57 8.51
C VAL A 42 -7.90 0.61 10.01
N LYS A 43 -8.84 0.15 10.85
CA LYS A 43 -8.64 0.07 12.31
C LYS A 43 -7.54 -0.92 12.68
N ASP A 44 -7.46 -2.09 12.06
CA ASP A 44 -6.43 -3.10 12.34
C ASP A 44 -5.04 -2.60 11.93
N ARG A 45 -4.91 -1.99 10.74
CA ARG A 45 -3.64 -1.38 10.30
C ARG A 45 -3.18 -0.25 11.22
N ALA A 46 -4.10 0.62 11.66
CA ALA A 46 -3.78 1.68 12.62
C ALA A 46 -3.38 1.10 14.00
N ARG A 47 -4.09 0.08 14.49
CA ARG A 47 -3.75 -0.62 15.75
C ARG A 47 -2.35 -1.22 15.72
N ARG A 48 -1.91 -1.73 14.56
CA ARG A 48 -0.58 -2.30 14.35
C ARG A 48 0.48 -1.25 14.01
N ASN A 49 0.13 0.04 13.98
CA ASN A 49 1.00 1.14 13.55
C ASN A 49 1.59 0.96 12.14
N LEU A 50 0.84 0.32 11.23
CA LEU A 50 1.26 0.05 9.86
C LEU A 50 0.86 1.16 8.88
N ILE A 51 -0.02 2.07 9.31
CA ILE A 51 -0.43 3.23 8.52
C ILE A 51 -0.31 4.51 9.36
N PRO A 52 -0.02 5.66 8.72
CA PRO A 52 -0.06 6.96 9.37
C PRO A 52 -1.45 7.24 9.95
N HIS A 53 -1.49 7.66 11.21
CA HIS A 53 -2.73 8.02 11.89
C HIS A 53 -2.46 9.06 12.99
N THR A 54 -3.50 9.80 13.35
CA THR A 54 -3.51 10.63 14.55
C THR A 54 -4.34 9.94 15.62
N ARG A 55 -3.84 9.89 16.84
CA ARG A 55 -4.57 9.37 17.99
C ARG A 55 -5.17 10.54 18.77
N VAL A 56 -6.49 10.68 18.75
CA VAL A 56 -7.22 11.74 19.47
C VAL A 56 -8.12 11.07 20.50
N GLY A 57 -7.76 11.20 21.78
CA GLY A 57 -8.37 10.43 22.86
C GLY A 57 -8.21 8.92 22.61
N ARG A 58 -9.33 8.19 22.57
CA ARG A 58 -9.36 6.74 22.28
C ARG A 58 -9.67 6.41 20.82
N ALA A 59 -9.80 7.41 19.95
CA ALA A 59 -10.20 7.22 18.56
C ALA A 59 -9.03 7.42 17.59
N TYR A 60 -9.07 6.66 16.49
CA TYR A 60 -8.18 6.86 15.34
C TYR A 60 -8.77 7.93 14.41
N ARG A 61 -7.94 8.89 14.03
CA ARG A 61 -8.26 9.97 13.10
C ARG A 61 -7.25 10.03 11.99
N PHE A 62 -7.68 10.51 10.84
CA PHE A 62 -6.85 10.60 9.65
C PHE A 62 -6.95 12.00 9.05
N THR A 63 -5.88 12.45 8.42
CA THR A 63 -5.86 13.68 7.62
C THR A 63 -5.85 13.30 6.14
N ALA A 64 -6.11 14.26 5.26
CA ALA A 64 -5.92 14.06 3.82
C ALA A 64 -4.47 13.64 3.49
N GLY A 65 -3.49 14.18 4.23
CA GLY A 65 -2.09 13.77 4.09
C GLY A 65 -1.87 12.31 4.45
N HIS A 66 -2.48 11.81 5.54
CA HIS A 66 -2.39 10.40 5.89
C HIS A 66 -2.97 9.49 4.80
N LEU A 67 -4.08 9.88 4.18
CA LEU A 67 -4.66 9.12 3.07
C LEU A 67 -3.67 9.04 1.89
N ALA A 68 -3.06 10.16 1.50
CA ALA A 68 -2.08 10.17 0.43
C ALA A 68 -0.86 9.28 0.73
N GLU A 69 -0.37 9.31 1.98
CA GLU A 69 0.72 8.44 2.42
C GLU A 69 0.33 6.96 2.45
N ILE A 70 -0.90 6.63 2.86
CA ILE A 70 -1.41 5.25 2.82
C ILE A 70 -1.42 4.72 1.38
N ILE A 71 -1.87 5.54 0.43
CA ILE A 71 -1.90 5.18 -0.99
C ILE A 71 -0.47 4.91 -1.46
N ARG A 72 0.48 5.82 -1.19
CA ARG A 72 1.89 5.65 -1.55
C ARG A 72 2.50 4.38 -0.98
N LEU A 73 2.18 4.02 0.27
CA LEU A 73 2.69 2.82 0.92
C LEU A 73 2.19 1.51 0.27
N HIS A 74 1.02 1.54 -0.36
CA HIS A 74 0.38 0.36 -0.96
C HIS A 74 0.33 0.41 -2.49
N GLU A 75 1.00 1.39 -3.08
CA GLU A 75 1.11 1.49 -4.52
C GLU A 75 2.10 0.44 -5.04
N GLU A 76 1.59 -0.61 -5.66
CA GLU A 76 2.41 -1.51 -6.47
C GLU A 76 2.58 -0.88 -7.85
N THR A 77 3.70 -0.20 -8.10
CA THR A 77 4.02 0.25 -9.45
C THR A 77 4.20 -1.01 -10.31
N PRO A 78 3.36 -1.24 -11.34
CA PRO A 78 3.52 -2.40 -12.18
C PRO A 78 4.91 -2.34 -12.78
N ALA A 79 5.72 -3.35 -12.49
CA ALA A 79 7.03 -3.50 -13.10
C ALA A 79 6.81 -3.48 -14.60
N ARG A 80 7.25 -2.40 -15.27
CA ARG A 80 7.31 -2.37 -16.73
C ARG A 80 7.97 -3.69 -17.13
N PRO A 81 7.30 -4.54 -17.95
CA PRO A 81 7.87 -5.84 -18.30
C PRO A 81 9.28 -5.58 -18.78
N ALA A 82 10.25 -6.20 -18.10
CA ALA A 82 11.65 -6.06 -18.45
C ALA A 82 11.74 -6.38 -19.95
N GLN A 83 12.05 -5.37 -20.76
CA GLN A 83 12.40 -5.57 -22.15
C GLN A 83 13.47 -6.66 -22.12
N PRO A 84 13.29 -7.82 -22.79
CA PRO A 84 14.32 -8.85 -22.78
C PRO A 84 15.59 -8.17 -23.31
N ALA A 85 16.55 -7.98 -22.41
CA ALA A 85 17.87 -7.51 -22.76
C ALA A 85 18.37 -8.49 -23.82
N GLY A 86 18.56 -7.99 -25.03
CA GLY A 86 19.13 -8.76 -26.12
C GLY A 86 20.37 -9.49 -25.61
N ASN A 87 20.38 -10.79 -25.86
CA ASN A 87 21.47 -11.72 -25.60
C ASN A 87 22.81 -11.11 -26.06
N VAL A 88 23.58 -10.52 -25.14
CA VAL A 88 25.00 -10.24 -25.35
C VAL A 88 25.74 -11.00 -24.26
N ALA A 89 26.53 -11.96 -24.75
CA ALA A 89 27.23 -12.98 -23.99
C ALA A 89 28.10 -12.41 -22.87
N ALA A 90 28.10 -13.11 -21.73
CA ALA A 90 29.14 -13.02 -20.73
C ALA A 90 30.50 -13.45 -21.32
N PRO A 91 31.60 -12.98 -20.71
CA PRO A 91 32.52 -13.96 -20.18
C PRO A 91 32.84 -13.71 -18.70
N SER A 92 32.87 -14.84 -17.99
CA SER A 92 33.32 -15.02 -16.62
C SER A 92 34.77 -14.57 -16.44
N SER A 93 35.09 -14.03 -15.26
CA SER A 93 36.39 -14.27 -14.61
C SER A 93 36.29 -14.12 -13.08
N PRO A 94 37.12 -14.84 -12.30
CA PRO A 94 36.84 -15.18 -10.90
C PRO A 94 37.71 -14.43 -9.87
N ALA A 95 37.20 -14.45 -8.63
CA ALA A 95 37.90 -14.43 -7.33
C ALA A 95 38.87 -13.28 -6.96
N ALA A 96 38.52 -12.51 -5.93
CA ALA A 96 39.30 -12.42 -4.68
C ALA A 96 38.53 -11.71 -3.56
N SER A 97 38.49 -12.37 -2.40
CA SER A 97 37.88 -11.97 -1.14
C SER A 97 38.65 -10.85 -0.43
N ARG A 98 37.93 -10.00 0.31
CA ARG A 98 38.23 -9.46 1.66
C ARG A 98 37.04 -8.60 2.08
N ASP A 99 36.22 -9.11 2.99
CA ASP A 99 36.26 -8.82 4.43
C ASP A 99 35.71 -7.41 4.74
N GLY A 100 34.62 -7.37 5.50
CA GLY A 100 33.80 -6.17 5.72
C GLY A 100 32.34 -6.50 6.03
N SER A 101 32.11 -7.37 7.01
CA SER A 101 30.79 -7.79 7.45
C SER A 101 30.00 -6.65 8.13
N LEU A 102 29.06 -6.04 7.39
CA LEU A 102 27.91 -5.35 7.97
C LEU A 102 26.64 -6.11 7.56
N ARG A 103 26.23 -7.05 8.41
CA ARG A 103 25.01 -7.86 8.27
C ARG A 103 23.77 -6.96 8.19
N PRO A 104 22.89 -7.13 7.19
CA PRO A 104 21.51 -6.67 7.28
C PRO A 104 20.77 -7.49 8.35
N ARG A 105 20.05 -6.78 9.21
CA ARG A 105 19.22 -7.32 10.30
C ARG A 105 18.20 -8.32 9.73
N ARG A 106 18.34 -9.59 10.10
CA ARG A 106 17.43 -10.68 9.74
C ARG A 106 16.05 -10.39 10.32
N HIS A 107 15.05 -10.26 9.47
CA HIS A 107 13.65 -10.37 9.87
C HIS A 107 13.32 -11.86 10.09
N PRO A 108 12.63 -12.24 11.18
CA PRO A 108 12.13 -13.60 11.32
C PRO A 108 10.98 -13.81 10.35
N THR A 109 11.24 -14.52 9.25
CA THR A 109 10.21 -15.14 8.43
C THR A 109 9.55 -16.25 9.24
N THR A 110 8.33 -16.00 9.71
CA THR A 110 7.43 -17.07 10.17
C THR A 110 7.13 -18.00 8.98
N PRO A 111 7.28 -19.33 9.11
CA PRO A 111 6.95 -20.25 8.04
C PRO A 111 5.44 -20.26 7.83
N VAL A 112 4.99 -19.81 6.65
CA VAL A 112 3.60 -19.94 6.23
C VAL A 112 3.32 -21.42 5.97
N ASN A 113 2.50 -22.01 6.83
CA ASN A 113 1.97 -23.36 6.68
C ASN A 113 1.25 -23.48 5.33
N ARG A 114 1.83 -24.18 4.37
CA ARG A 114 1.19 -24.42 3.06
C ARG A 114 0.01 -25.37 3.24
N LEU A 115 -1.20 -24.81 3.21
CA LEU A 115 -2.45 -25.57 3.08
C LEU A 115 -2.37 -26.47 1.82
N ARG A 116 -2.41 -27.78 2.03
CA ARG A 116 -2.51 -28.80 0.98
C ARG A 116 -3.98 -29.16 0.82
N ALA A 117 -4.48 -29.16 -0.42
CA ALA A 117 -5.80 -29.69 -0.73
C ALA A 117 -5.88 -31.16 -0.31
N ARG A 118 -6.92 -31.53 0.46
CA ARG A 118 -7.23 -32.92 0.76
C ARG A 118 -8.03 -33.51 -0.42
N PRO A 119 -7.58 -34.60 -1.05
CA PRO A 119 -8.34 -35.25 -2.10
C PRO A 119 -9.68 -35.80 -1.55
N PRO A 120 -10.79 -35.70 -2.31
CA PRO A 120 -12.10 -36.14 -1.86
C PRO A 120 -12.15 -37.68 -1.71
N ARG A 121 -12.70 -38.17 -0.59
CA ARG A 121 -13.05 -39.59 -0.41
C ARG A 121 -14.23 -39.91 -1.33
N ARG A 122 -13.95 -40.34 -2.56
CA ARG A 122 -14.97 -40.85 -3.46
C ARG A 122 -15.15 -42.36 -3.20
N ALA A 123 -16.30 -42.68 -2.63
CA ALA A 123 -17.05 -43.95 -2.69
C ALA A 123 -16.25 -45.27 -2.73
N GLN A 124 -16.07 -45.88 -1.55
CA GLN A 124 -16.05 -47.34 -1.43
C GLN A 124 -17.42 -47.76 -0.88
N TYR A 125 -18.40 -47.85 -1.76
CA TYR A 125 -19.58 -48.68 -1.55
C TYR A 125 -19.83 -49.39 -2.88
N ASP A 126 -19.05 -50.44 -3.08
CA ASP A 126 -19.48 -51.61 -3.80
C ASP A 126 -18.64 -52.80 -3.34
N ALA A 127 -19.24 -53.98 -3.34
CA ALA A 127 -18.72 -55.28 -2.89
C ALA A 127 -18.83 -55.60 -1.39
N THR A 128 -20.02 -55.95 -0.91
CA THR A 128 -20.33 -57.31 -0.39
C THR A 128 -21.78 -57.44 0.08
N ALA A 129 -22.62 -58.10 -0.72
CA ALA A 129 -23.48 -59.25 -0.37
C ALA A 129 -24.40 -59.57 -1.55
#